data_AF-A0A426ZHI9-F1
#
_entry.id   AF-A0A426ZHI9-F1
#
_cell.length_a   1.000
_cell.length_b   1.000
_cell.length_c   1.000
_cell.angle_alpha   90.00
_cell.angle_beta   90.00
_cell.angle_gamma   90.00
#
_symmetry.space_group_name_H-M   'P 1'
#
loop_
_entity.id
_entity.type
_entity.pdbx_description
1 polymer ?
#
loop_
_entity_poly.entity_id
_entity_poly.type
_entity_poly.pdbx_seq_one_letter_code
_entity_poly.pdbx_strand_id
1 'polypeptide(L)'
;MGRRVGISCKVYHGDVFLGEAEAFPITNNNSSSSSSSSKGQGLPFPNSNEIRIDHLAPPSERCPPLSVLQTISPFAVRCKVQAKSLSELSLLHRLYLSCFQERKSAVVVIGNEELHLVAMPSKVEKVSCFWCCSVPAGLYASCLGMLNLRCLAIVFDLDETLIVANTMKSFEDRIEALSRRIDGENDPIRVSGMSAELKRYIEDKDLLKQYIEMDTVSEGGRSISAQNEEVPPVPGIQEKIVRPIIRLLERNIVLTRINPEVYFCAFTKSFIWVNAVRT
;
A
#
# COMPACT_ATOMS: atom_id res chain seq x y z
N MET A 1 34.77 13.67 -1.47
CA MET A 1 33.34 13.37 -1.27
C MET A 1 33.11 13.19 0.23
N GLY A 2 32.48 14.16 0.91
CA GLY A 2 32.27 14.09 2.35
C GLY A 2 31.29 12.98 2.72
N ARG A 3 31.66 12.11 3.68
CA ARG A 3 30.78 11.09 4.25
C ARG A 3 29.65 11.83 4.98
N ARG A 4 28.39 11.65 4.58
CA ARG A 4 27.26 12.19 5.36
C ARG A 4 27.30 11.54 6.74
N VAL A 5 27.33 12.36 7.79
CA VAL A 5 27.31 11.87 9.18
C VAL A 5 25.87 11.52 9.52
N GLY A 6 25.62 10.26 9.86
CA GLY A 6 24.32 9.80 10.34
C GLY A 6 24.08 10.24 11.77
N ILE A 7 22.81 10.46 12.12
CA ILE A 7 22.40 10.77 13.50
C ILE A 7 22.26 9.44 14.23
N SER A 8 23.04 9.24 15.29
CA SER A 8 22.99 8.03 16.11
C SER A 8 21.67 7.93 16.85
N CYS A 9 21.01 6.77 16.75
CA CYS A 9 19.78 6.50 17.47
C CYS A 9 19.72 5.07 18.01
N LYS A 10 18.87 4.87 19.03
CA LYS A 10 18.55 3.56 19.60
C LYS A 10 17.19 3.10 19.08
N VAL A 11 17.08 1.83 18.70
CA VAL A 11 15.83 1.26 18.16
C VAL A 11 15.20 0.35 19.20
N TYR A 12 13.91 0.55 19.47
CA TYR A 12 13.11 -0.22 20.41
C TYR A 12 11.85 -0.74 19.72
N HIS A 13 11.30 -1.84 20.21
CA HIS A 13 9.93 -2.28 19.95
C HIS A 13 9.22 -2.44 21.30
N GLY A 14 8.26 -1.55 21.57
CA GLY A 14 7.80 -1.31 22.95
C GLY A 14 8.96 -0.89 23.86
N ASP A 15 9.23 -1.68 24.89
CA ASP A 15 10.33 -1.46 25.84
C ASP A 15 11.59 -2.32 25.53
N VAL A 16 11.53 -3.17 24.50
CA VAL A 16 12.65 -4.05 24.14
C VAL A 16 13.64 -3.32 23.25
N PHE A 17 14.89 -3.18 23.73
CA PHE A 17 15.98 -2.65 22.93
C PHE A 17 16.40 -3.62 21.83
N LEU A 18 16.38 -3.17 20.57
CA LEU A 18 16.71 -3.99 19.40
C LEU A 18 18.14 -3.78 18.92
N GLY A 19 18.69 -2.57 19.08
CA GLY A 19 20.04 -2.23 18.67
C GLY A 19 20.25 -0.75 18.40
N GLU A 20 21.50 -0.38 18.09
CA GLU A 20 21.85 0.97 17.65
C GLU A 20 21.82 1.09 16.12
N ALA A 21 21.43 2.27 15.66
CA ALA A 21 21.37 2.62 14.25
C ALA A 21 21.88 4.04 14.00
N GLU A 22 22.12 4.35 12.74
CA GLU A 22 22.36 5.69 12.22
C GLU A 22 21.23 6.06 11.26
N ALA A 23 20.64 7.23 11.48
CA ALA A 23 19.59 7.76 10.65
C ALA A 23 20.10 8.93 9.79
N PHE A 24 19.81 8.86 8.50
CA PHE A 24 20.26 9.79 7.48
C PHE A 24 19.03 10.49 6.89
N PRO A 25 18.76 11.75 7.27
CA PRO A 25 17.68 12.54 6.68
C PRO A 25 17.83 12.69 5.17
N ILE A 26 16.69 12.71 4.46
CA ILE A 26 16.63 13.05 3.04
C ILE A 26 16.18 14.50 2.91
N THR A 27 17.01 15.34 2.29
CA THR A 27 16.67 16.73 1.99
C THR A 27 15.76 16.78 0.77
N ASN A 28 14.48 17.09 0.95
CA ASN A 28 13.57 17.37 -0.16
C ASN A 28 13.68 18.86 -0.53
N ASN A 29 14.26 19.17 -1.70
CA ASN A 29 14.50 20.55 -2.17
C ASN A 29 13.24 21.32 -2.62
N ASN A 30 12.03 20.81 -2.41
CA ASN A 30 10.81 21.38 -3.02
C ASN A 30 9.89 22.16 -2.07
N SER A 31 10.27 22.40 -0.80
CA SER A 31 9.48 23.26 0.09
C SER A 31 9.90 24.74 -0.05
N SER A 32 9.67 25.33 -1.22
CA SER A 32 9.64 26.78 -1.40
C SER A 32 8.19 27.28 -1.32
N SER A 33 7.64 27.32 -0.10
CA SER A 33 6.54 28.24 0.26
C SER A 33 6.36 28.29 1.78
N SER A 34 6.98 29.32 2.36
CA SER A 34 6.46 30.14 3.47
C SER A 34 5.88 29.45 4.71
N SER A 35 6.74 29.22 5.72
CA SER A 35 6.67 29.99 6.97
C SER A 35 7.88 29.68 7.88
N SER A 36 8.66 30.74 8.09
CA SER A 36 9.62 30.98 9.17
C SER A 36 9.59 30.02 10.37
N SER A 37 10.59 29.15 10.46
CA SER A 37 11.50 29.09 11.61
C SER A 37 12.57 28.04 11.34
N SER A 38 13.82 28.50 11.26
CA SER A 38 15.03 27.69 11.30
C SER A 38 15.10 26.94 12.64
N LYS A 39 14.44 25.78 12.73
CA LYS A 39 14.77 24.72 13.69
C LYS A 39 15.47 23.62 12.90
N GLY A 40 16.66 23.23 13.36
CA GLY A 40 17.56 22.31 12.64
C GLY A 40 16.85 21.06 12.12
N GLN A 41 17.31 20.55 10.98
CA GLN A 41 16.83 19.31 10.37
C GLN A 41 17.02 18.13 11.33
N GLY A 42 16.05 17.95 12.23
CA GLY A 42 15.97 16.82 13.14
C GLY A 42 15.51 15.57 12.42
N LEU A 43 15.69 14.42 13.06
CA LEU A 43 15.05 13.19 12.63
C LEU A 43 13.52 13.34 12.69
N PRO A 44 12.77 12.61 11.84
CA PRO A 44 11.31 12.66 11.87
C PRO A 44 10.70 12.00 13.13
N PHE A 45 11.52 11.58 14.10
CA PHE A 45 11.08 10.90 15.32
C PHE A 45 10.90 11.89 16.48
N PRO A 46 9.94 11.66 17.40
CA PRO A 46 9.65 12.59 18.49
C PRO A 46 10.85 12.80 19.43
N ASN A 47 11.58 11.70 19.69
CA ASN A 47 12.86 11.72 20.38
C ASN A 47 13.98 11.66 19.35
N SER A 48 14.80 12.70 19.24
CA SER A 48 15.86 12.79 18.23
C SER A 48 16.92 11.67 18.29
N ASN A 49 16.92 10.85 19.34
CA ASN A 49 17.90 9.80 19.59
C ASN A 49 17.27 8.41 19.70
N GLU A 50 15.94 8.27 19.54
CA GLU A 50 15.24 7.00 19.74
C GLU A 50 14.19 6.77 18.65
N ILE A 51 14.14 5.54 18.17
CA ILE A 51 13.09 5.03 17.30
C ILE A 51 12.32 3.99 18.12
N ARG A 52 11.07 4.27 18.45
CA ARG A 52 10.21 3.35 19.21
C ARG A 52 9.14 2.82 18.30
N ILE A 53 9.28 1.56 17.89
CA ILE A 53 8.32 0.85 17.06
C ILE A 53 7.12 0.49 17.92
N ASP A 54 5.93 0.87 17.47
CA ASP A 54 4.66 0.56 18.11
C ASP A 54 4.18 -0.84 17.75
N HIS A 55 4.25 -1.19 16.46
CA HIS A 55 3.78 -2.46 15.94
C HIS A 55 4.39 -2.80 14.58
N LEU A 56 4.15 -4.04 14.11
CA LEU A 56 4.41 -4.43 12.73
C LEU A 56 3.13 -4.33 11.92
N ALA A 57 3.21 -3.72 10.74
CA ALA A 57 2.10 -3.70 9.80
C ALA A 57 1.76 -5.13 9.33
N PRO A 58 0.52 -5.40 8.92
CA PRO A 58 0.17 -6.67 8.29
C PRO A 58 1.03 -6.91 7.03
N PRO A 59 1.28 -8.17 6.65
CA PRO A 59 2.05 -8.48 5.46
C PRO A 59 1.28 -8.11 4.19
N SER A 60 1.98 -7.67 3.17
CA SER A 60 1.40 -7.48 1.83
C SER A 60 1.62 -8.71 0.95
N GLU A 61 0.54 -9.30 0.46
CA GLU A 61 0.62 -10.52 -0.36
C GLU A 61 1.02 -10.22 -1.82
N ARG A 62 0.61 -9.06 -2.34
CA ARG A 62 0.75 -8.73 -3.77
C ARG A 62 1.95 -7.86 -4.09
N CYS A 63 2.22 -6.85 -3.25
CA CYS A 63 3.17 -5.79 -3.55
C CYS A 63 4.17 -5.59 -2.40
N PRO A 64 5.45 -5.30 -2.63
CA PRO A 64 6.35 -4.88 -1.57
C PRO A 64 5.82 -3.63 -0.84
N PRO A 65 6.06 -3.46 0.48
CA PRO A 65 5.62 -2.28 1.23
C PRO A 65 5.99 -0.94 0.59
N LEU A 66 7.21 -0.84 0.04
CA LEU A 66 7.67 0.38 -0.62
C LEU A 66 6.79 0.76 -1.82
N SER A 67 6.35 -0.20 -2.63
CA SER A 67 5.52 0.07 -3.81
C SER A 67 4.18 0.68 -3.41
N VAL A 68 3.56 0.16 -2.35
CA VAL A 68 2.30 0.71 -1.82
C VAL A 68 2.55 2.12 -1.28
N LEU A 69 3.57 2.29 -0.43
CA LEU A 69 3.88 3.57 0.20
C LEU A 69 4.20 4.67 -0.81
N GLN A 70 4.97 4.36 -1.87
CA GLN A 70 5.30 5.31 -2.92
C GLN A 70 4.08 5.75 -3.73
N THR A 71 3.06 4.89 -3.86
CA THR A 71 1.83 5.29 -4.57
C THR A 71 0.90 6.11 -3.67
N ILE A 72 0.71 5.71 -2.42
CA ILE A 72 -0.25 6.40 -1.53
C ILE A 72 0.32 7.70 -0.96
N SER A 73 1.64 7.82 -0.93
CA SER A 73 2.35 9.02 -0.49
C SER A 73 3.65 9.16 -1.29
N PRO A 74 3.59 9.72 -2.51
CA PRO A 74 4.78 9.95 -3.31
C PRO A 74 5.73 10.90 -2.58
N PHE A 75 7.05 10.65 -2.72
CA PHE A 75 8.12 11.42 -2.07
C PHE A 75 8.09 11.40 -0.52
N ALA A 76 7.40 10.42 0.08
CA ALA A 76 7.25 10.28 1.52
C ALA A 76 8.49 9.81 2.28
N VAL A 77 9.58 9.43 1.60
CA VAL A 77 10.77 8.93 2.27
C VAL A 77 11.45 10.08 3.02
N ARG A 78 11.43 10.02 4.35
CA ARG A 78 11.97 11.07 5.23
C ARG A 78 13.43 10.84 5.60
N CYS A 79 13.79 9.57 5.85
CA CYS A 79 15.16 9.21 6.20
C CYS A 79 15.47 7.75 5.88
N LYS A 80 16.76 7.44 5.78
CA LYS A 80 17.31 6.08 5.76
C LYS A 80 17.82 5.75 7.16
N VAL A 81 17.56 4.55 7.68
CA VAL A 81 18.09 4.08 8.96
C VAL A 81 18.95 2.84 8.68
N GLN A 82 20.18 2.83 9.17
CA GLN A 82 21.11 1.71 9.03
C GLN A 82 21.56 1.22 10.39
N ALA A 83 21.54 -0.09 10.62
CA ALA A 83 22.11 -0.66 11.82
C ALA A 83 23.62 -0.35 11.92
N LYS A 84 24.11 -0.02 13.11
CA LYS A 84 25.57 0.13 13.33
C LYS A 84 26.29 -1.21 13.39
N SER A 85 25.59 -2.24 13.87
CA SER A 85 26.14 -3.59 13.99
C SER A 85 25.90 -4.38 12.72
N LEU A 86 26.93 -5.11 12.28
CA LEU A 86 26.84 -6.13 11.23
C LEU A 86 26.44 -7.51 11.79
N SER A 87 26.18 -7.62 13.09
CA SER A 87 25.86 -8.90 13.72
C SER A 87 24.50 -9.40 13.27
N GLU A 88 24.51 -10.55 12.59
CA GLU A 88 23.32 -11.29 12.17
C GLU A 88 22.50 -11.79 13.37
N LEU A 89 23.11 -11.85 14.57
CA LEU A 89 22.45 -12.24 15.82
C LEU A 89 21.70 -11.07 16.49
N SER A 90 21.88 -9.83 16.03
CA SER A 90 21.22 -8.67 16.64
C SER A 90 19.70 -8.71 16.44
N LEU A 91 18.95 -8.26 17.44
CA LEU A 91 17.48 -8.20 17.36
C LEU A 91 17.02 -7.23 16.27
N LEU A 92 17.76 -6.15 16.02
CA LEU A 92 17.53 -5.24 14.90
C LEU A 92 17.71 -5.92 13.53
N HIS A 93 18.69 -6.82 13.40
CA HIS A 93 18.84 -7.64 12.19
C HIS A 93 17.68 -8.63 12.02
N ARG A 94 17.21 -9.26 13.12
CA ARG A 94 16.04 -10.13 13.09
C ARG A 94 14.77 -9.39 12.68
N LEU A 95 14.56 -8.18 13.19
CA LEU A 95 13.49 -7.29 12.74
C LEU A 95 13.59 -7.01 11.24
N TYR A 96 14.78 -6.66 10.75
CA TYR A 96 15.02 -6.42 9.33
C TYR A 96 14.63 -7.63 8.48
N LEU A 97 15.09 -8.83 8.86
CA LEU A 97 14.76 -10.06 8.13
C LEU A 97 13.26 -10.36 8.13
N SER A 98 12.59 -10.23 9.28
CA SER A 98 11.14 -10.44 9.37
C SER A 98 10.39 -9.44 8.46
N CYS A 99 10.71 -8.15 8.53
CA CYS A 99 10.10 -7.15 7.64
C CYS A 99 10.37 -7.46 6.15
N PHE A 100 11.60 -7.84 5.80
CA PHE A 100 11.98 -8.10 4.41
C PHE A 100 11.33 -9.36 3.84
N GLN A 101 11.40 -10.48 4.56
CA GLN A 101 10.92 -11.78 4.09
C GLN A 101 9.39 -11.87 4.12
N GLU A 102 8.77 -11.31 5.16
CA GLU A 102 7.31 -11.36 5.34
C GLU A 102 6.60 -10.17 4.68
N ARG A 103 7.34 -9.30 3.98
CA ARG A 103 6.80 -8.09 3.31
C ARG A 103 6.00 -7.21 4.27
N LYS A 104 6.55 -6.99 5.47
CA LYS A 104 6.00 -6.12 6.50
C LYS A 104 6.82 -4.82 6.60
N SER A 105 6.27 -3.86 7.33
CA SER A 105 7.02 -2.69 7.80
C SER A 105 6.86 -2.59 9.31
N ALA A 106 7.89 -2.05 9.97
CA ALA A 106 7.77 -1.66 11.37
C ALA A 106 7.23 -0.24 11.44
N VAL A 107 6.24 0.01 12.30
CA VAL A 107 5.48 1.26 12.33
C VAL A 107 5.82 2.05 13.58
N VAL A 108 6.08 3.34 13.40
CA VAL A 108 6.15 4.33 14.47
C VAL A 108 5.00 5.32 14.28
N VAL A 109 4.15 5.49 15.27
CA VAL A 109 3.00 6.40 15.23
C VAL A 109 3.38 7.74 15.83
N ILE A 110 3.15 8.82 15.10
CA ILE A 110 3.46 10.20 15.52
C ILE A 110 2.24 11.08 15.26
N GLY A 111 1.42 11.28 16.29
CA GLY A 111 0.16 12.01 16.15
C GLY A 111 -0.75 11.33 15.12
N ASN A 112 -1.05 12.04 14.02
CA ASN A 112 -1.89 11.55 12.93
C ASN A 112 -1.08 10.99 11.74
N GLU A 113 0.22 10.77 11.90
CA GLU A 113 1.10 10.16 10.90
C GLU A 113 1.66 8.82 11.39
N GLU A 114 1.90 7.92 10.44
CA GLU A 114 2.64 6.68 10.62
C GLU A 114 3.95 6.76 9.82
N LEU A 115 5.07 6.48 10.49
CA LEU A 115 6.36 6.24 9.85
C LEU A 115 6.57 4.74 9.68
N HIS A 116 6.56 4.29 8.42
CA HIS A 116 6.84 2.91 8.06
C HIS A 116 8.34 2.73 7.79
N LEU A 117 9.01 1.94 8.63
CA LEU A 117 10.35 1.44 8.41
C LEU A 117 10.28 0.24 7.46
N VAL A 118 10.55 0.49 6.19
CA VAL A 118 10.55 -0.54 5.13
C VAL A 118 11.95 -1.12 5.00
N ALA A 119 12.08 -2.43 5.18
CA ALA A 119 13.35 -3.12 4.99
C ALA A 119 13.79 -3.06 3.52
N MET A 120 15.00 -2.56 3.27
CA MET A 120 15.53 -2.36 1.92
C MET A 120 16.78 -3.21 1.69
N PRO A 121 16.87 -3.94 0.56
CA PRO A 121 18.06 -4.69 0.23
C PRO A 121 19.19 -3.72 -0.11
N SER A 122 20.32 -3.85 0.57
CA SER A 122 21.51 -3.07 0.27
C SER A 122 22.44 -3.86 -0.64
N LYS A 123 22.74 -3.30 -1.82
CA LYS A 123 23.64 -3.92 -2.81
C LYS A 123 25.13 -3.78 -2.45
N VAL A 124 25.45 -2.85 -1.55
CA VAL A 124 26.84 -2.42 -1.28
C VAL A 124 27.29 -2.87 0.12
N GLU A 125 26.38 -2.96 1.08
CA GLU A 125 26.68 -3.27 2.47
C GLU A 125 25.71 -4.33 3.00
N LYS A 126 26.19 -5.37 3.70
CA LYS A 126 25.35 -6.38 4.38
C LYS A 126 24.63 -5.84 5.63
N VAL A 127 24.46 -4.52 5.72
CA VAL A 127 23.89 -3.83 6.88
C VAL A 127 22.36 -3.86 6.77
N SER A 128 21.69 -4.15 7.89
CA SER A 128 20.23 -3.98 8.00
C SER A 128 19.86 -2.53 7.75
N CYS A 129 19.08 -2.29 6.70
CA CYS A 129 18.74 -0.97 6.20
C CYS A 129 17.23 -0.81 6.09
N PHE A 130 16.72 0.31 6.58
CA PHE A 130 15.32 0.70 6.47
C PHE A 130 15.18 2.04 5.76
N TRP A 131 14.15 2.18 4.93
CA TRP A 131 13.67 3.47 4.46
C TRP A 131 12.44 3.85 5.26
N CYS A 132 12.43 5.05 5.83
CA CYS A 132 11.32 5.54 6.64
C CYS A 132 10.39 6.36 5.76
N CYS A 133 9.19 5.86 5.50
CA CYS A 133 8.17 6.53 4.71
C CYS A 133 7.05 7.06 5.61
N SER A 134 6.65 8.30 5.42
CA SER A 134 5.59 8.94 6.19
C SER A 134 4.25 8.86 5.47
N VAL A 135 3.20 8.43 6.15
CA VAL A 135 1.82 8.42 5.61
C VAL A 135 0.82 8.83 6.69
N PRO A 136 -0.38 9.30 6.32
CA PRO A 136 -1.46 9.48 7.29
C PRO A 136 -1.78 8.15 8.01
N ALA A 137 -2.05 8.23 9.30
CA ALA A 137 -2.33 7.07 10.13
C ALA A 137 -3.52 6.24 9.58
N GLY A 138 -3.39 4.92 9.59
CA GLY A 138 -4.41 3.98 9.09
C GLY A 138 -4.51 3.87 7.57
N LEU A 139 -3.91 4.77 6.77
CA LEU A 139 -4.02 4.72 5.31
C LEU A 139 -3.34 3.47 4.75
N TYR A 140 -2.12 3.17 5.20
CA TYR A 140 -1.38 2.00 4.73
C TYR A 140 -2.10 0.70 5.08
N ALA A 141 -2.58 0.56 6.32
CA ALA A 141 -3.34 -0.61 6.77
C ALA A 141 -4.63 -0.81 5.95
N SER A 142 -5.35 0.28 5.65
CA SER A 142 -6.54 0.25 4.81
C SER A 142 -6.22 -0.22 3.39
N CYS A 143 -5.12 0.27 2.82
CA CYS A 143 -4.62 -0.16 1.51
C CYS A 143 -4.25 -1.65 1.49
N LEU A 144 -3.60 -2.15 2.53
CA LEU A 144 -3.29 -3.58 2.64
C LEU A 144 -4.53 -4.44 2.82
N GLY A 145 -5.52 -3.99 3.59
CA GLY A 145 -6.81 -4.66 3.71
C GLY A 145 -7.44 -4.85 2.33
N MET A 146 -7.46 -3.81 1.50
CA MET A 146 -7.97 -3.88 0.13
C MET A 146 -7.11 -4.80 -0.76
N LEU A 147 -5.78 -4.68 -0.71
CA LEU A 147 -4.86 -5.49 -1.52
C LEU A 147 -4.92 -6.99 -1.18
N ASN A 148 -5.05 -7.34 0.09
CA ASN A 148 -5.04 -8.75 0.50
C ASN A 148 -6.42 -9.39 0.35
N LEU A 149 -7.49 -8.65 0.67
CA LEU A 149 -8.85 -9.20 0.65
C LEU A 149 -9.48 -9.24 -0.74
N ARG A 150 -8.98 -8.45 -1.71
CA ARG A 150 -9.63 -8.31 -3.01
C ARG A 150 -8.66 -8.55 -4.16
N CYS A 151 -9.18 -9.22 -5.18
CA CYS A 151 -8.57 -9.47 -6.46
C CYS A 151 -8.81 -8.36 -7.49
N LEU A 152 -9.56 -7.31 -7.11
CA LEU A 152 -9.79 -6.13 -7.93
C LEU A 152 -8.52 -5.27 -8.07
N ALA A 153 -8.45 -4.53 -9.17
CA ALA A 153 -7.42 -3.53 -9.40
C ALA A 153 -7.49 -2.42 -8.33
N ILE A 154 -6.35 -1.84 -7.94
CA ILE A 154 -6.32 -0.63 -7.10
C ILE A 154 -5.68 0.51 -7.90
N VAL A 155 -6.42 1.62 -7.98
CA VAL A 155 -5.99 2.89 -8.58
C VAL A 155 -6.09 3.97 -7.50
N PHE A 156 -5.02 4.72 -7.27
CA PHE A 156 -5.04 5.88 -6.38
C PHE A 156 -5.40 7.15 -7.14
N ASP A 157 -6.25 7.97 -6.52
CA ASP A 157 -6.79 9.21 -7.09
C ASP A 157 -5.73 10.27 -7.37
N LEU A 158 -4.65 10.29 -6.59
CA LEU A 158 -3.77 11.46 -6.53
C LEU A 158 -3.09 11.80 -7.88
N ASP A 159 -2.91 10.83 -8.79
CA ASP A 159 -2.31 11.04 -10.12
C ASP A 159 -2.77 9.97 -11.16
N GLU A 160 -4.00 9.43 -11.06
CA GLU A 160 -4.44 8.27 -11.86
C GLU A 160 -3.47 7.06 -11.81
N THR A 161 -2.74 6.89 -10.71
CA THR A 161 -1.69 5.87 -10.61
C THR A 161 -2.31 4.51 -10.29
N LEU A 162 -2.26 3.62 -11.27
CA LEU A 162 -2.62 2.20 -11.14
C LEU A 162 -1.50 1.42 -10.43
N ILE A 163 -1.79 0.76 -9.31
CA ILE A 163 -0.82 -0.14 -8.65
C ILE A 163 -0.86 -1.53 -9.26
N VAL A 164 -2.06 -2.07 -9.43
CA VAL A 164 -2.29 -3.41 -9.97
C VAL A 164 -3.55 -3.37 -10.82
N ALA A 165 -3.51 -3.98 -11.99
CA ALA A 165 -4.69 -4.22 -12.82
C ALA A 165 -4.90 -5.69 -13.13
N ASN A 166 -6.17 -6.08 -13.21
CA ASN A 166 -6.60 -7.34 -13.78
C ASN A 166 -7.60 -7.06 -14.91
N THR A 167 -7.45 -7.77 -16.03
CA THR A 167 -8.45 -7.88 -17.09
C THR A 167 -9.40 -9.05 -16.78
N MET A 168 -10.59 -9.10 -17.39
CA MET A 168 -11.49 -10.27 -17.27
C MET A 168 -10.77 -11.57 -17.64
N LYS A 169 -9.97 -11.55 -18.72
CA LYS A 169 -9.14 -12.69 -19.11
C LYS A 169 -8.14 -13.08 -18.00
N SER A 170 -7.47 -12.13 -17.37
CA SER A 170 -6.54 -12.46 -16.26
C SER A 170 -7.25 -13.01 -15.02
N PHE A 171 -8.52 -12.68 -14.80
CA PHE A 171 -9.35 -13.32 -13.77
C PHE A 171 -9.64 -14.77 -14.15
N GLU A 172 -10.10 -15.01 -15.38
CA GLU A 172 -10.42 -16.35 -15.90
C GLU A 172 -9.19 -17.27 -15.85
N ASP A 173 -8.04 -16.81 -16.37
CA ASP A 173 -6.79 -17.56 -16.37
C ASP A 173 -6.34 -17.94 -14.94
N ARG A 174 -6.49 -17.02 -13.97
CA ARG A 174 -6.13 -17.27 -12.56
C ARG A 174 -7.10 -18.22 -11.87
N ILE A 175 -8.40 -18.08 -12.11
CA ILE A 175 -9.44 -18.98 -11.61
C ILE A 175 -9.15 -20.40 -12.11
N GLU A 176 -8.89 -20.57 -13.40
CA GLU A 176 -8.59 -21.88 -13.99
C GLU A 176 -7.30 -22.48 -13.40
N ALA A 177 -6.21 -21.70 -13.34
CA ALA A 177 -4.94 -22.17 -12.80
C ALA A 177 -5.06 -22.57 -11.32
N LEU A 178 -5.81 -21.82 -10.52
CA LEU A 178 -6.00 -22.10 -9.10
C LEU A 178 -6.91 -23.31 -8.88
N SER A 179 -7.99 -23.46 -9.64
CA SER A 179 -8.84 -24.66 -9.62
C SER A 179 -8.04 -25.92 -9.91
N ARG A 180 -7.22 -25.92 -10.97
CA ARG A 180 -6.35 -27.07 -11.30
C ARG A 180 -5.34 -27.41 -10.18
N ARG A 181 -4.83 -26.38 -9.47
CA ARG A 181 -3.92 -26.58 -8.33
C ARG A 181 -4.63 -27.17 -7.12
N ILE A 182 -5.88 -26.78 -6.88
CA ILE A 182 -6.71 -27.34 -5.81
C ILE A 182 -6.97 -28.82 -6.08
N ASP A 183 -7.30 -29.19 -7.32
CA ASP A 183 -7.57 -30.58 -7.70
C ASP A 183 -6.37 -31.52 -7.47
N GLY A 184 -5.15 -30.98 -7.52
CA GLY A 184 -3.90 -31.70 -7.28
C GLY A 184 -3.33 -31.62 -5.86
N GLU A 185 -3.99 -30.93 -4.94
CA GLU A 185 -3.51 -30.73 -3.56
C GLU A 185 -4.23 -31.64 -2.57
N ASN A 186 -3.45 -32.29 -1.70
CA ASN A 186 -3.99 -33.26 -0.74
C ASN A 186 -4.04 -32.70 0.70
N ASP A 187 -3.27 -31.66 1.01
CA ASP A 187 -3.28 -31.05 2.34
C ASP A 187 -4.57 -30.24 2.53
N PRO A 188 -5.46 -30.63 3.47
CA PRO A 188 -6.75 -29.97 3.66
C PRO A 188 -6.62 -28.50 4.09
N ILE A 189 -5.54 -28.12 4.79
CA ILE A 189 -5.31 -26.74 5.20
C ILE A 189 -4.96 -25.90 3.97
N ARG A 190 -4.09 -26.43 3.09
CA ARG A 190 -3.69 -25.75 1.85
C ARG A 190 -4.84 -25.67 0.86
N VAL A 191 -5.63 -26.74 0.73
CA VAL A 191 -6.87 -26.75 -0.07
C VAL A 191 -7.81 -25.66 0.43
N SER A 192 -8.08 -25.60 1.75
CA SER A 192 -8.97 -24.58 2.33
C SER A 192 -8.51 -23.16 2.01
N GLY A 193 -7.21 -22.88 2.15
CA GLY A 193 -6.61 -21.59 1.81
C GLY A 193 -6.79 -21.23 0.33
N MET A 194 -6.48 -22.17 -0.57
CA MET A 194 -6.63 -21.98 -2.02
C MET A 194 -8.10 -21.86 -2.43
N SER A 195 -9.02 -22.63 -1.84
CA SER A 195 -10.45 -22.51 -2.11
C SER A 195 -11.01 -21.16 -1.66
N ALA A 196 -10.54 -20.63 -0.52
CA ALA A 196 -10.90 -19.28 -0.09
C ALA A 196 -10.38 -18.21 -1.07
N GLU A 197 -9.18 -18.39 -1.62
CA GLU A 197 -8.63 -17.52 -2.66
C GLU A 197 -9.44 -17.62 -3.97
N LEU A 198 -9.78 -18.82 -4.41
CA LEU A 198 -10.60 -19.06 -5.61
C LEU A 198 -11.97 -18.39 -5.48
N LYS A 199 -12.62 -18.53 -4.33
CA LYS A 199 -13.90 -17.88 -4.04
C LYS A 199 -13.80 -16.35 -4.19
N ARG A 200 -12.74 -15.73 -3.67
CA ARG A 200 -12.50 -14.28 -3.83
C ARG A 200 -12.38 -13.88 -5.30
N TYR A 201 -11.63 -14.63 -6.11
CA TYR A 201 -11.52 -14.34 -7.55
C TYR A 201 -12.86 -14.44 -8.28
N ILE A 202 -13.67 -15.45 -7.96
CA ILE A 202 -14.99 -15.64 -8.57
C ILE A 202 -15.92 -14.48 -8.19
N GLU A 203 -16.02 -14.17 -6.89
CA GLU A 203 -16.88 -13.08 -6.39
C GLU A 203 -16.50 -11.72 -6.99
N ASP A 204 -15.20 -11.41 -7.03
CA ASP A 204 -14.72 -10.15 -7.57
C ASP A 204 -14.89 -10.05 -9.10
N LYS A 205 -14.72 -11.17 -9.82
CA LYS A 205 -15.01 -11.25 -11.26
C LYS A 205 -16.49 -11.01 -11.55
N ASP A 206 -17.37 -11.66 -10.79
CA ASP A 206 -18.82 -11.54 -10.99
C ASP A 206 -19.32 -10.14 -10.64
N LEU A 207 -18.77 -9.54 -9.58
CA LEU A 207 -19.04 -8.14 -9.21
C LEU A 207 -18.64 -7.19 -10.35
N LEU A 208 -17.43 -7.36 -10.90
CA LEU A 208 -16.94 -6.55 -12.00
C LEU A 208 -17.79 -6.73 -13.26
N LYS A 209 -18.20 -7.96 -13.57
CA LYS A 209 -19.05 -8.26 -14.72
C LYS A 209 -20.40 -7.56 -14.63
N GLN A 210 -21.07 -7.64 -13.47
CA GLN A 210 -22.35 -6.96 -13.24
C GLN A 210 -22.23 -5.44 -13.45
N TYR A 211 -21.16 -4.84 -12.91
CA TYR A 211 -20.91 -3.41 -13.07
C TYR A 211 -20.65 -3.02 -14.53
N ILE A 212 -19.80 -3.76 -15.25
CA ILE A 212 -19.48 -3.47 -16.66
C ILE A 212 -20.70 -3.62 -17.56
N GLU A 213 -21.51 -4.64 -17.33
CA GLU A 213 -22.63 -4.98 -18.23
C GLU A 213 -23.90 -4.18 -17.93
N MET A 214 -24.13 -3.82 -16.66
CA MET A 214 -25.42 -3.29 -16.21
C MET A 214 -25.34 -1.98 -15.42
N ASP A 215 -24.14 -1.47 -15.10
CA ASP A 215 -23.97 -0.38 -14.13
C ASP A 215 -24.69 -0.64 -12.79
N THR A 216 -24.81 -1.91 -12.42
CA THR A 216 -25.42 -2.34 -11.16
C THR A 216 -24.62 -3.47 -10.53
N VAL A 217 -24.75 -3.66 -9.22
CA VAL A 217 -24.20 -4.82 -8.50
C VAL A 217 -25.19 -5.35 -7.48
N SER A 218 -25.20 -6.66 -7.29
CA SER A 218 -26.01 -7.33 -6.27
C SER A 218 -25.21 -7.54 -4.99
N GLU A 219 -25.66 -6.94 -3.89
CA GLU A 219 -25.09 -7.10 -2.56
C GLU A 219 -26.18 -7.39 -1.53
N GLY A 220 -26.03 -8.47 -0.76
CA GLY A 220 -27.01 -8.84 0.28
C GLY A 220 -28.43 -9.08 -0.26
N GLY A 221 -28.55 -9.48 -1.53
CA GLY A 221 -29.84 -9.67 -2.22
C GLY A 221 -30.47 -8.36 -2.73
N ARG A 222 -29.78 -7.22 -2.63
CA ARG A 222 -30.23 -5.92 -3.14
C ARG A 222 -29.41 -5.54 -4.36
N SER A 223 -30.07 -4.97 -5.37
CA SER A 223 -29.39 -4.37 -6.52
C SER A 223 -29.05 -2.90 -6.21
N ILE A 224 -27.79 -2.54 -6.39
CA ILE A 224 -27.25 -1.20 -6.20
C ILE A 224 -26.85 -0.67 -7.57
N SER A 225 -27.43 0.45 -7.99
CA SER A 225 -27.14 1.08 -9.28
C SER A 225 -26.10 2.19 -9.15
N ALA A 226 -25.33 2.41 -10.23
CA ALA A 226 -24.36 3.49 -10.28
C ALA A 226 -25.03 4.86 -10.17
N GLN A 227 -24.37 5.75 -9.43
CA GLN A 227 -24.71 7.16 -9.32
C GLN A 227 -23.70 7.97 -10.13
N ASN A 228 -24.19 8.98 -10.85
CA ASN A 228 -23.32 9.90 -11.58
C ASN A 228 -22.71 10.90 -10.61
N GLU A 229 -21.38 10.92 -10.51
CA GLU A 229 -20.64 11.85 -9.65
C GLU A 229 -19.71 12.71 -10.53
N GLU A 230 -19.72 14.02 -10.30
CA GLU A 230 -18.78 14.95 -10.95
C GLU A 230 -17.39 14.77 -10.34
N VAL A 231 -16.37 14.60 -11.20
CA VAL A 231 -14.98 14.54 -10.76
C VAL A 231 -14.54 15.96 -10.37
N PRO A 232 -13.90 16.15 -9.19
CA PRO A 232 -13.37 17.45 -8.81
C PRO A 232 -12.45 18.02 -9.90
N PRO A 233 -12.59 19.31 -10.25
CA PRO A 233 -11.83 19.90 -11.35
C PRO A 233 -10.33 19.89 -11.04
N VAL A 234 -9.54 19.29 -11.93
CA VAL A 234 -8.08 19.36 -11.91
C VAL A 234 -7.66 20.71 -12.51
N PRO A 235 -6.73 21.46 -11.88
CA PRO A 235 -6.27 22.75 -12.42
C PRO A 235 -5.74 22.60 -13.85
N GLY A 236 -6.40 23.24 -14.82
CA GLY A 236 -6.00 23.23 -16.24
C GLY A 236 -6.88 22.39 -17.17
N ILE A 237 -7.81 21.59 -16.65
CA ILE A 237 -8.81 20.85 -17.43
C ILE A 237 -10.17 21.56 -17.26
N GLN A 238 -10.73 22.09 -18.36
CA GLN A 238 -12.01 22.82 -18.35
C GLN A 238 -13.24 21.93 -18.56
N GLU A 239 -13.07 20.67 -18.97
CA GLU A 239 -14.19 19.76 -19.21
C GLU A 239 -14.69 19.13 -17.90
N LYS A 240 -16.02 19.18 -17.71
CA LYS A 240 -16.70 18.49 -16.64
C LYS A 240 -16.76 17.00 -16.95
N ILE A 241 -16.04 16.20 -16.18
CA ILE A 241 -16.09 14.74 -16.29
C ILE A 241 -17.08 14.21 -15.26
N VAL A 242 -18.10 13.49 -15.74
CA VAL A 242 -19.07 12.77 -14.91
C VAL A 242 -18.77 11.29 -15.02
N ARG A 243 -18.65 10.58 -13.90
CA ARG A 243 -18.39 9.14 -13.90
C ARG A 243 -19.48 8.36 -13.15
N PRO A 244 -19.87 7.18 -13.63
CA PRO A 244 -20.73 6.28 -12.88
C PRO A 244 -19.96 5.72 -11.69
N ILE A 245 -20.55 5.77 -10.49
CA ILE A 245 -19.94 5.30 -9.26
C ILE A 245 -20.89 4.40 -8.48
N ILE A 246 -20.39 3.25 -8.01
CA ILE A 246 -21.02 2.46 -6.95
C ILE A 246 -20.08 2.40 -5.75
N ARG A 247 -20.58 2.71 -4.55
CA ARG A 247 -19.82 2.63 -3.28
C ARG A 247 -20.38 1.49 -2.43
N LEU A 248 -19.59 0.44 -2.24
CA LEU A 248 -19.90 -0.69 -1.37
C LEU A 248 -19.08 -0.53 -0.09
N LEU A 249 -19.61 0.27 0.84
CA LEU A 249 -18.89 0.67 2.06
C LEU A 249 -18.54 -0.54 2.94
N GLU A 250 -19.44 -1.52 3.05
CA GLU A 250 -19.21 -2.74 3.84
C GLU A 250 -18.05 -3.58 3.29
N ARG A 251 -17.74 -3.44 1.99
CA ARG A 251 -16.64 -4.14 1.32
C ARG A 251 -15.40 -3.27 1.12
N ASN A 252 -15.45 -1.98 1.49
CA ASN A 252 -14.45 -0.98 1.14
C ASN A 252 -14.16 -0.94 -0.37
N ILE A 253 -15.20 -1.03 -1.21
CA ILE A 253 -15.07 -1.01 -2.68
C ILE A 253 -15.75 0.23 -3.23
N VAL A 254 -15.07 0.89 -4.16
CA VAL A 254 -15.70 1.83 -5.08
C VAL A 254 -15.51 1.29 -6.49
N LEU A 255 -16.59 1.27 -7.28
CA LEU A 255 -16.57 0.89 -8.68
C LEU A 255 -16.81 2.15 -9.49
N THR A 256 -15.92 2.43 -10.44
CA THR A 256 -16.05 3.53 -11.40
C THR A 256 -15.29 3.16 -12.67
N ARG A 257 -15.58 3.87 -13.76
CA ARG A 257 -14.79 3.80 -14.99
C ARG A 257 -13.69 4.85 -14.96
N ILE A 258 -12.54 4.53 -15.57
CA ILE A 258 -11.48 5.52 -15.83
C ILE A 258 -11.90 6.44 -16.96
N ASN A 259 -12.41 5.88 -18.05
CA ASN A 259 -13.03 6.63 -19.12
C ASN A 259 -14.56 6.43 -19.04
N PRO A 260 -15.34 7.45 -18.65
CA PRO A 260 -16.78 7.30 -18.47
C PRO A 260 -17.54 7.04 -19.78
N GLU A 261 -16.98 7.45 -20.93
CA GLU A 261 -17.60 7.33 -22.26
C GLU A 261 -17.49 5.94 -22.89
N VAL A 262 -16.73 5.02 -22.27
CA VAL A 262 -16.53 3.67 -22.81
C VAL A 262 -17.61 2.73 -22.26
N TYR A 263 -18.61 2.44 -23.10
CA TYR A 263 -19.69 1.48 -22.83
C TYR A 263 -19.43 0.07 -23.42
N PHE A 264 -18.40 -0.10 -24.26
CA PHE A 264 -18.06 -1.37 -24.93
C PHE A 264 -16.58 -1.73 -24.71
N CYS A 265 -16.33 -2.93 -24.18
CA CYS A 265 -15.00 -3.40 -23.82
C CYS A 265 -14.36 -4.19 -24.98
N ALA A 266 -13.79 -3.48 -25.96
CA ALA A 266 -12.81 -4.05 -26.89
C ALA A 266 -11.43 -3.51 -26.52
N PHE A 267 -10.68 -4.29 -25.72
CA PHE A 267 -9.28 -4.07 -25.40
C PHE A 267 -8.91 -2.75 -24.69
N THR A 268 -8.19 -2.90 -23.57
CA THR A 268 -7.40 -1.87 -22.86
C THR A 268 -8.18 -0.80 -22.05
N LYS A 269 -7.85 -0.75 -20.74
CA LYS A 269 -8.10 0.33 -19.77
C LYS A 269 -9.50 0.45 -19.14
N SER A 270 -9.99 -0.62 -18.52
CA SER A 270 -11.02 -0.51 -17.48
C SER A 270 -10.38 -0.85 -16.14
N PHE A 271 -9.89 0.14 -15.40
CA PHE A 271 -9.46 -0.08 -14.01
C PHE A 271 -10.54 0.39 -13.06
N ILE A 272 -10.73 -0.41 -12.01
CA ILE A 272 -11.67 -0.21 -10.91
C ILE A 272 -10.94 0.59 -9.85
N TRP A 273 -11.66 1.52 -9.24
CA TRP A 273 -11.09 2.51 -8.33
C TRP A 273 -11.44 2.15 -6.88
N VAL A 274 -10.60 1.39 -6.20
CA VAL A 274 -10.84 1.06 -4.78
C VAL A 274 -10.22 2.17 -3.92
N ASN A 275 -11.01 3.16 -3.54
CA ASN A 275 -10.56 4.22 -2.63
C ASN A 275 -10.75 3.78 -1.17
N ALA A 276 -9.65 3.70 -0.43
CA ALA A 276 -9.67 3.76 1.02
C ALA A 276 -9.99 5.21 1.40
N VAL A 277 -11.26 5.44 1.73
CA VAL A 277 -11.82 6.73 2.12
C VAL A 277 -10.87 7.47 3.07
N ARG A 278 -10.48 8.69 2.68
CA ARG A 278 -10.24 9.79 3.62
C ARG A 278 -11.55 10.00 4.37
N THR A 279 -11.64 9.52 5.61
CA THR A 279 -12.58 10.07 6.59
C THR A 279 -12.14 11.48 6.98
#